data_AF-A0A935P1U9-F1
#
_entry.id   AF-A0A935P1U9-F1
#
_cell.length_a   1.000
_cell.length_b   1.000
_cell.length_c   1.000
_cell.angle_alpha   90.00
_cell.angle_beta   90.00
_cell.angle_gamma   90.00
#
_symmetry.space_group_name_H-M   'P 1'
#
loop_
_entity.id
_entity.type
_entity.pdbx_description
1 polymer ?
#
loop_
_entity_poly.entity_id
_entity_poly.type
_entity_poly.pdbx_seq_one_letter_code
_entity_poly.pdbx_strand_id
1 'polypeptide(L)' 'MERKGRGGKEATIVEKLGLAPAELERWCKELKHALGCGGAVEGDAIILQGDLRPRLPAVLTKRGVRKVTLG' A
#
# COMPACT_ATOMS: atom_id res chain seq x y z
N MET A 1 -6.08 -7.20 -15.67
CA MET A 1 -5.92 -5.73 -15.65
C MET A 1 -7.24 -5.16 -15.17
N GLU A 2 -7.45 -5.10 -13.86
CA GLU A 2 -8.76 -4.76 -13.30
C GLU A 2 -8.86 -3.26 -13.06
N ARG A 3 -9.21 -2.54 -14.14
CA ARG A 3 -9.75 -1.17 -14.02
C ARG A 3 -11.14 -1.26 -13.40
N LYS A 4 -11.27 -0.93 -12.11
CA LYS A 4 -12.57 -0.53 -11.54
C LYS A 4 -12.43 0.86 -10.93
N GLY A 5 -12.64 1.85 -11.80
CA GLY A 5 -12.66 3.25 -11.45
C GLY A 5 -13.76 3.55 -10.43
N ARG A 6 -13.37 4.25 -9.35
CA ARG A 6 -14.26 5.08 -8.56
C ARG A 6 -13.67 6.50 -8.52
N GLY A 7 -13.99 7.29 -9.53
CA GLY A 7 -13.88 8.76 -9.49
C GLY A 7 -12.49 9.38 -9.40
N GLY A 8 -11.56 9.03 -10.30
CA GLY A 8 -10.33 9.82 -10.54
C GLY A 8 -9.31 9.89 -9.39
N LYS A 9 -9.54 9.19 -8.28
CA LYS A 9 -8.57 9.04 -7.19
C LYS A 9 -7.96 7.66 -7.27
N GLU A 10 -6.79 7.58 -7.88
CA GLU A 10 -5.96 6.38 -7.85
C GLU A 10 -5.69 6.02 -6.38
N ALA A 11 -5.78 4.75 -6.03
CA ALA A 11 -5.50 4.25 -4.70
C ALA A 11 -4.76 2.92 -4.85
N THR A 12 -3.76 2.72 -3.99
CA THR A 12 -2.85 1.59 -4.01
C THR A 12 -3.14 0.70 -2.80
N ILE A 13 -3.52 -0.54 -3.05
CA ILE A 13 -3.86 -1.51 -2.01
C ILE A 13 -2.67 -2.46 -1.82
N VAL A 14 -2.24 -2.64 -0.58
CA VAL A 14 -1.16 -3.55 -0.18
C VAL A 14 -1.76 -4.61 0.74
N GLU A 15 -1.96 -5.81 0.20
CA GLU A 15 -2.54 -6.96 0.90
C GLU A 15 -1.56 -8.14 0.97
N LYS A 16 -1.92 -9.19 1.71
CA LYS A 16 -1.14 -10.44 1.82
C LYS A 16 0.27 -10.22 2.37
N LEU A 17 0.40 -9.27 3.29
CA LEU A 17 1.65 -9.05 4.01
C LEU A 17 1.90 -10.16 5.04
N GLY A 18 0.85 -10.85 5.50
CA GLY A 18 0.97 -11.89 6.52
C GLY A 18 1.54 -11.35 7.84
N LEU A 19 1.32 -10.06 8.09
CA LEU A 19 1.81 -9.33 9.25
C LEU A 19 0.72 -9.29 10.32
N ALA A 20 1.13 -9.24 11.58
CA ALA A 20 0.20 -8.99 12.68
C ALA A 20 -0.46 -7.60 12.53
N PRO A 21 -1.67 -7.38 13.07
CA PRO A 21 -2.37 -6.09 12.97
C PRO A 21 -1.53 -4.91 13.48
N ALA A 22 -0.78 -5.10 14.56
CA ALA A 22 0.14 -4.09 15.09
C ALA A 22 1.25 -3.71 14.09
N GLU A 23 1.75 -4.70 13.34
CA GLU A 23 2.75 -4.46 12.29
C GLU A 23 2.09 -3.82 11.06
N LEU A 24 0.88 -4.22 10.67
CA LEU A 24 0.14 -3.56 9.59
C LEU A 24 -0.06 -2.06 9.86
N GLU A 25 -0.45 -1.68 11.07
CA GLU A 25 -0.59 -0.27 11.46
C GLU A 25 0.73 0.49 11.40
N ARG A 26 1.82 -0.16 11.85
CA ARG A 26 3.16 0.41 11.78
C ARG A 26 3.61 0.61 10.33
N TRP A 27 3.42 -0.41 9.48
CA TRP A 27 3.68 -0.33 8.05
C TRP A 27 2.84 0.74 7.37
N CYS A 28 1.57 0.87 7.73
CA CYS A 28 0.70 1.92 7.21
C CYS A 28 1.22 3.32 7.55
N LYS A 29 1.58 3.58 8.82
CA LYS A 29 2.19 4.86 9.22
C LYS A 29 3.48 5.14 8.46
N GLU A 30 4.33 4.14 8.33
CA GLU A 30 5.61 4.23 7.65
C GLU A 30 5.46 4.48 6.14
N LEU A 31 4.55 3.79 5.47
CA LEU A 31 4.26 3.98 4.05
C LEU A 31 3.67 5.37 3.79
N LYS A 32 2.75 5.82 4.64
CA LYS A 32 2.22 7.19 4.60
C LYS A 32 3.32 8.24 4.74
N HIS A 33 4.23 8.05 5.69
CA HIS A 33 5.35 8.97 5.92
C HIS A 33 6.36 8.97 4.77
N ALA A 34 6.72 7.78 4.25
CA ALA A 34 7.67 7.64 3.16
C ALA A 34 7.14 8.16 1.82
N LEU A 35 5.84 7.96 1.54
CA LEU A 35 5.21 8.32 0.27
C LEU A 35 4.49 9.68 0.33
N GLY A 36 4.41 10.30 1.52
CA GLY A 36 3.74 11.58 1.72
C GLY A 36 2.25 11.53 1.36
N CYS A 37 1.60 10.39 1.56
CA CYS A 37 0.20 10.22 1.18
C CYS A 37 -0.69 9.73 2.32
N GLY A 38 -2.00 9.93 2.17
CA GLY A 38 -3.01 9.41 3.07
C GLY A 38 -3.22 7.91 2.89
N GLY A 39 -3.65 7.23 3.95
CA GLY A 39 -3.91 5.79 3.90
C GLY A 39 -4.43 5.22 5.22
N ALA A 40 -5.06 4.05 5.12
CA ALA A 40 -5.71 3.36 6.23
C ALA A 40 -5.43 1.85 6.13
N VAL A 41 -5.49 1.16 7.26
CA VAL A 41 -5.53 -0.31 7.28
C VAL A 41 -7.01 -0.71 7.26
N GLU A 42 -7.44 -1.50 6.29
CA GLU A 42 -8.70 -2.26 6.36
C GLU A 42 -8.39 -3.74 6.52
N GLY A 43 -8.79 -4.32 7.66
CA GLY A 43 -8.60 -5.74 7.91
C GLY A 43 -7.12 -6.12 7.86
N ASP A 44 -6.74 -6.89 6.84
CA ASP A 44 -5.36 -7.35 6.58
C ASP A 44 -4.67 -6.58 5.43
N ALA A 45 -5.29 -5.50 4.94
CA ALA A 45 -4.80 -4.73 3.81
C ALA A 45 -4.55 -3.27 4.18
N ILE A 46 -3.54 -2.67 3.54
CA ILE A 46 -3.20 -1.25 3.68
C ILE A 46 -3.62 -0.55 2.39
N ILE A 47 -4.52 0.42 2.52
CA ILE A 47 -5.03 1.23 1.42
C ILE A 47 -4.34 2.58 1.48
N LEU A 48 -3.60 2.90 0.43
CA LEU A 48 -2.93 4.18 0.26
C LEU A 48 -3.66 4.97 -0.83
N GLN A 49 -3.85 6.26 -0.61
CA GLN A 49 -4.38 7.16 -1.63
C GLN A 49 -3.26 7.51 -2.62
N GLY A 50 -3.62 7.88 -3.84
CA GLY A 50 -2.69 8.24 -4.90
C GLY A 50 -2.18 7.07 -5.75
N ASP A 51 -1.58 7.45 -6.88
CA ASP A 51 -0.82 6.54 -7.74
C ASP A 51 0.59 6.34 -7.16
N LEU A 52 0.74 5.27 -6.39
CA LEU A 52 2.01 4.90 -5.81
C LEU A 52 2.66 3.77 -6.60
N ARG A 53 2.02 3.24 -7.65
CA ARG A 53 2.56 2.20 -8.54
C ARG A 53 4.04 2.40 -8.94
N PRO A 54 4.53 3.61 -9.29
CA PRO A 54 5.94 3.79 -9.63
C PRO A 54 6.90 3.86 -8.42
N ARG A 55 6.41 4.25 -7.24
CA ARG A 55 7.24 4.49 -6.03
C ARG A 55 7.15 3.36 -5.00
N LEU A 56 6.00 2.72 -4.91
CA LEU A 56 5.67 1.64 -4.01
C LEU A 56 6.63 0.46 -4.12
N PRO A 57 6.95 -0.10 -5.31
CA PRO A 57 7.87 -1.22 -5.39
C PRO A 57 9.26 -0.87 -4.84
N ALA A 58 9.78 0.33 -5.08
CA ALA A 58 11.08 0.74 -4.54
C ALA A 58 11.07 0.80 -2.99
N VAL A 59 10.00 1.35 -2.40
CA VAL A 59 9.84 1.42 -0.93
C VAL A 59 9.63 0.03 -0.33
N LEU A 60 8.80 -0.80 -0.96
CA LEU A 60 8.49 -2.16 -0.52
C LEU A 60 9.72 -3.08 -0.61
N THR A 61 10.46 -3.03 -1.72
CA THR A 61 11.72 -3.79 -1.88
C THR A 61 12.78 -3.36 -0.87
N LYS A 62 12.93 -2.05 -0.62
CA LYS A 62 13.86 -1.54 0.40
C LYS A 62 13.51 -2.02 1.81
N ARG A 63 12.24 -2.34 2.07
CA ARG A 63 11.75 -2.90 3.34
C ARG A 63 11.71 -4.42 3.38
N GLY A 64 12.15 -5.11 2.32
CA GLY A 64 12.23 -6.57 2.26
C GLY A 64 10.99 -7.28 1.71
N VAL A 65 10.02 -6.54 1.17
CA VAL A 65 8.86 -7.15 0.51
C VAL A 65 9.28 -7.66 -0.86
N ARG A 66 9.19 -8.98 -1.05
CA ARG A 66 9.61 -9.67 -2.29
C ARG A 66 8.53 -9.73 -3.36
N LYS A 67 7.27 -9.49 -3.03
CA LYS A 67 6.16 -9.67 -3.97
C LYS A 67 5.17 -8.52 -3.87
N VAL A 68 5.13 -7.69 -4.90
CA VAL A 68 4.19 -6.58 -5.05
C VAL A 68 3.26 -6.97 -6.18
N THR A 69 1.99 -7.23 -5.87
CA THR A 69 0.97 -7.49 -6.88
C THR A 69 0.20 -6.19 -7.10
N LEU A 70 0.41 -5.56 -8.25
CA LEU A 70 -0.32 -4.36 -8.65
C LEU A 70 -1.53 -4.83 -9.48
N GLY A 71 -2.72 -4.78 -8.88
CA GLY A 71 -4.00 -5.09 -9.53
C GLY A 71 -4.53 -3.95 -10.39
#